data_AF-A0A2V0PKH5-F1
#
_entry.id   AF-A0A2V0PKH5-F1
#
_cell.length_a   1.000
_cell.length_b   1.000
_cell.length_c   1.000
_cell.angle_alpha   90.00
_cell.angle_beta   90.00
_cell.angle_gamma   90.00
#
_symmetry.space_group_name_H-M   'P 1'
#
loop_
_entity.id
_entity.type
_entity.pdbx_description
1 polymer ?
#
loop_
_entity_poly.entity_id
_entity_poly.type
_entity_poly.pdbx_seq_one_letter_code
_entity_poly.pdbx_strand_id
1 'polypeptide(L)'
;MLHTLGSGARWGLRRHAGGMARAPCRAPLVRSAQRGGARGGCGLSSGTAARAMQIADHVTYLEEVSVTACPKLLPALLQVLQAQGHAIVPPSERAGLHPLVIPLAAAPAPPPPAGASVVGDAVVLGLLRWADPGRHKGMALPVVAMSRGARGVRLLARSVDEYLHRVLAEEEDAAGAGGPTPLADAASAASPAAVAELYSRGAVERSGLGGAKFKLYLVKKAGMYPDVSEALSLGHLARGDVTSALVAAEWYMRNNHFPGWGRPYEFAAELYKKTREEECRDVARLALRSPWWSLSCYEESVSMAQLSGTPEEVRWVLSEEAAAQRTGAVTGLNYREPVSPVMAAVSEAEGALDMVAAGQGDYESAREPVAAAYERAGLSDAANFIRAAS
;
A
#
# COMPACT_ATOMS: atom_id res chain seq x y z
N MET A 1 -58.55 -45.63 0.60
CA MET A 1 -59.17 -44.67 -0.35
C MET A 1 -58.24 -43.46 -0.39
N LEU A 2 -57.24 -43.40 -1.28
CA LEU A 2 -57.35 -42.89 -2.66
C LEU A 2 -58.08 -41.54 -2.72
N HIS A 3 -57.34 -40.42 -2.74
CA HIS A 3 -57.05 -39.72 -3.99
C HIS A 3 -55.99 -38.62 -3.82
N THR A 4 -55.16 -38.55 -4.85
CA THR A 4 -54.00 -37.71 -5.15
C THR A 4 -54.35 -36.39 -5.84
N LEU A 5 -53.30 -35.55 -5.99
CA LEU A 5 -53.08 -34.38 -6.90
C LEU A 5 -53.10 -33.04 -6.16
N GLY A 6 -52.10 -32.15 -6.25
CA GLY A 6 -50.88 -32.13 -7.06
C GLY A 6 -50.40 -30.69 -7.23
N SER A 7 -49.08 -30.54 -7.42
CA SER A 7 -48.36 -29.33 -7.89
C SER A 7 -48.22 -28.17 -6.89
N GLY A 8 -47.05 -27.57 -6.62
CA GLY A 8 -45.78 -27.62 -7.34
C GLY A 8 -45.29 -26.18 -7.59
N ALA A 9 -44.51 -25.62 -6.67
CA ALA A 9 -43.70 -24.42 -6.94
C ALA A 9 -42.42 -24.46 -6.09
N ARG A 10 -41.38 -25.04 -6.68
CA ARG A 10 -39.99 -24.94 -6.22
C ARG A 10 -39.52 -23.51 -6.46
N TRP A 11 -39.26 -22.75 -5.40
CA TRP A 11 -38.45 -21.55 -5.52
C TRP A 11 -36.99 -21.96 -5.60
N GLY A 12 -36.47 -21.91 -6.83
CA GLY A 12 -35.07 -22.19 -7.13
C GLY A 12 -34.16 -21.17 -6.46
N LEU A 13 -33.21 -21.69 -5.69
CA LEU A 13 -32.01 -20.95 -5.30
C LEU A 13 -31.29 -20.47 -6.56
N ARG A 14 -31.38 -19.18 -6.88
CA ARG A 14 -30.35 -18.51 -7.69
C ARG A 14 -29.15 -18.29 -6.79
N ARG A 15 -28.17 -19.19 -6.91
CA ARG A 15 -26.81 -18.96 -6.44
C ARG A 15 -26.21 -17.84 -7.29
N HIS A 16 -26.14 -16.62 -6.78
CA HIS A 16 -25.16 -15.66 -7.28
C HIS A 16 -23.81 -16.01 -6.65
N ALA A 17 -23.07 -16.88 -7.35
CA ALA A 17 -21.66 -17.09 -7.11
C ALA A 17 -20.88 -15.91 -7.73
N GLY A 18 -20.82 -14.79 -7.00
CA GLY A 18 -19.86 -13.71 -7.23
C GLY A 18 -18.61 -13.95 -6.38
N GLY A 19 -17.90 -15.04 -6.64
CA GLY A 19 -16.63 -15.33 -5.97
C GLY A 19 -15.52 -14.48 -6.58
N MET A 20 -15.16 -13.37 -5.93
CA MET A 20 -13.85 -12.74 -6.15
C MET A 20 -12.78 -13.71 -5.64
N ALA A 21 -12.28 -14.54 -6.54
CA ALA A 21 -11.11 -15.35 -6.31
C ALA A 21 -9.88 -14.43 -6.18
N ARG A 22 -9.44 -14.17 -4.94
CA ARG A 22 -8.07 -13.70 -4.68
C ARG A 22 -7.12 -14.82 -5.08
N ALA A 23 -6.48 -14.69 -6.25
CA ALA A 23 -5.44 -15.61 -6.69
C ALA A 23 -4.18 -15.39 -5.84
N PRO A 24 -3.60 -16.44 -5.22
CA PRO A 24 -2.25 -16.35 -4.69
C PRO A 24 -1.27 -16.36 -5.87
N CYS A 25 -0.56 -15.25 -6.07
CA CYS A 25 0.56 -15.19 -7.00
C CYS A 25 1.67 -16.12 -6.50
N ARG A 26 1.69 -17.36 -6.99
CA ARG A 26 2.89 -18.21 -6.97
C ARG A 26 3.66 -17.96 -8.27
N ALA A 27 4.87 -17.44 -8.15
CA ALA A 27 5.78 -17.32 -9.29
C ALA A 27 6.18 -18.73 -9.79
N PRO A 28 6.15 -19.00 -11.11
CA PRO A 28 6.69 -20.23 -11.66
C PRO A 28 8.22 -20.17 -11.68
N LEU A 29 8.86 -21.13 -11.01
CA LEU A 29 10.29 -21.42 -11.13
C LEU A 29 10.60 -21.91 -12.55
N VAL A 30 11.22 -21.06 -13.36
CA VAL A 30 11.78 -21.46 -14.66
C VAL A 30 13.10 -22.18 -14.41
N ARG A 31 13.14 -23.49 -14.64
CA ARG A 31 14.38 -24.26 -14.77
C ARG A 31 15.00 -23.99 -16.14
N SER A 32 16.05 -23.17 -16.20
CA SER A 32 16.88 -23.05 -17.39
C SER A 32 18.00 -24.10 -17.36
N ALA A 33 17.95 -25.05 -18.29
CA ALA A 33 19.08 -25.93 -18.59
C ALA A 33 20.10 -25.18 -19.46
N GLN A 34 21.28 -24.85 -18.90
CA GLN A 34 22.39 -24.34 -19.69
C GLN A 34 23.22 -25.50 -20.24
N ARG A 35 23.27 -25.62 -21.58
CA ARG A 35 24.36 -26.29 -22.30
C ARG A 35 25.34 -25.22 -22.76
N GLY A 36 26.63 -25.49 -22.54
CA GLY A 36 27.72 -24.55 -22.72
C GLY A 36 28.03 -24.21 -24.18
N GLY A 37 28.71 -23.06 -24.32
CA GLY A 37 29.33 -22.59 -25.55
C GLY A 37 30.09 -21.29 -25.25
N ALA A 38 31.38 -21.41 -24.92
CA ALA A 38 32.26 -20.29 -24.66
C ALA A 38 32.51 -19.46 -25.93
N ARG A 39 32.31 -18.14 -25.86
CA ARG A 39 33.03 -17.14 -26.66
C ARG A 39 33.14 -15.85 -25.84
N GLY A 40 34.37 -15.43 -25.59
CA GLY A 40 34.71 -14.22 -24.85
C GLY A 40 34.38 -12.96 -25.64
N GLY A 41 33.97 -11.92 -24.92
CA GLY A 41 33.78 -10.56 -25.42
C GLY A 41 33.47 -9.63 -24.26
N CYS A 42 34.26 -8.57 -24.10
CA CYS A 42 34.08 -7.50 -23.11
C CYS A 42 32.70 -6.85 -23.24
N GLY A 43 31.75 -7.24 -22.39
CA GLY A 43 30.42 -6.62 -22.28
C GLY A 43 29.98 -6.31 -20.85
N LEU A 44 30.85 -6.53 -19.86
CA LEU A 44 30.50 -6.47 -18.44
C LEU A 44 30.52 -5.05 -17.83
N SER A 45 30.96 -4.02 -18.56
CA SER A 45 31.14 -2.66 -18.01
C SER A 45 29.94 -1.72 -18.20
N SER A 46 29.11 -1.94 -19.24
CA SER A 46 28.02 -1.02 -19.57
C SER A 46 26.82 -1.14 -18.61
N GLY A 47 26.48 -2.35 -18.18
CA GLY A 47 25.35 -2.59 -17.29
C GLY A 47 25.57 -2.10 -15.85
N THR A 48 26.80 -2.23 -15.33
CA THR A 48 27.13 -1.84 -13.95
C THR A 48 27.19 -0.33 -13.78
N ALA A 49 27.73 0.39 -14.78
CA ALA A 49 27.77 1.85 -14.77
C ALA A 49 26.37 2.48 -14.87
N ALA A 50 25.51 1.95 -15.75
CA ALA A 50 24.12 2.40 -15.87
C ALA A 50 23.34 2.20 -14.56
N ARG A 51 23.55 1.07 -13.87
CA ARG A 51 22.94 0.80 -12.56
C ARG A 51 23.40 1.77 -11.47
N ALA A 52 24.70 2.05 -11.41
CA ALA A 52 25.25 2.99 -10.45
C ALA A 52 24.67 4.41 -10.66
N MET A 53 24.51 4.81 -11.93
CA MET A 53 23.86 6.08 -12.28
C MET A 53 22.41 6.13 -11.79
N GLN A 54 21.62 5.10 -12.09
CA GLN A 54 20.22 5.03 -11.65
C GLN A 54 20.08 5.10 -10.12
N ILE A 55 20.97 4.45 -9.37
CA ILE A 55 20.98 4.54 -7.90
C ILE A 55 21.33 5.97 -7.46
N ALA A 56 22.36 6.58 -8.04
CA ALA A 56 22.77 7.94 -7.72
C ALA A 56 21.64 8.95 -7.99
N ASP A 57 20.95 8.81 -9.12
CA ASP A 57 19.81 9.66 -9.48
C ASP A 57 18.71 9.63 -8.41
N HIS A 58 18.39 8.45 -7.85
CA HIS A 58 17.41 8.32 -6.77
C HIS A 58 17.87 8.96 -5.46
N VAL A 59 19.14 8.78 -5.11
CA VAL A 59 19.71 9.38 -3.88
C VAL A 59 19.68 10.90 -3.97
N THR A 60 20.23 11.46 -5.06
CA THR A 60 20.23 12.90 -5.32
C THR A 60 18.81 13.46 -5.35
N TYR A 61 17.87 12.77 -6.00
CA TYR A 61 16.48 13.23 -6.04
C TYR A 61 15.83 13.29 -4.65
N LEU A 62 16.09 12.30 -3.79
CA LEU A 62 15.53 12.32 -2.43
C LEU A 62 16.09 13.48 -1.61
N GLU A 63 17.40 13.71 -1.69
CA GLU A 63 18.09 14.72 -0.89
C GLU A 63 17.82 16.15 -1.39
N GLU A 64 17.84 16.36 -2.71
CA GLU A 64 17.78 17.70 -3.31
C GLU A 64 16.37 18.11 -3.72
N VAL A 65 15.53 17.19 -4.21
CA VAL A 65 14.19 17.52 -4.73
C VAL A 65 13.10 17.24 -3.70
N SER A 66 13.14 16.08 -3.05
CA SER A 66 12.11 15.71 -2.06
C SER A 66 12.37 16.29 -0.67
N VAL A 67 13.60 16.74 -0.42
CA VAL A 67 14.11 17.26 0.85
C VAL A 67 13.85 16.24 1.98
N THR A 68 14.20 14.98 1.74
CA THR A 68 14.06 13.90 2.73
C THR A 68 15.35 13.11 2.89
N ALA A 69 15.57 12.58 4.09
CA ALA A 69 16.72 11.75 4.37
C ALA A 69 16.64 10.45 3.56
N CYS A 70 17.63 10.21 2.72
CA CYS A 70 17.70 9.00 1.89
C CYS A 70 17.80 7.74 2.78
N PRO A 71 16.93 6.72 2.60
CA PRO A 71 17.04 5.47 3.33
C PRO A 71 18.36 4.75 3.00
N LYS A 72 19.12 4.36 4.04
CA LYS A 72 20.45 3.73 3.90
C LYS A 72 20.44 2.50 2.98
N LEU A 73 19.35 1.73 3.00
CA LEU A 73 19.20 0.49 2.23
C LEU A 73 18.54 0.69 0.86
N LEU A 74 18.31 1.93 0.42
CA LEU A 74 17.73 2.20 -0.91
C LEU A 74 18.55 1.60 -2.05
N PRO A 75 19.90 1.70 -2.08
CA PRO A 75 20.71 1.05 -3.13
C PRO A 75 20.50 -0.47 -3.18
N ALA A 76 20.41 -1.12 -2.01
CA ALA A 76 20.16 -2.56 -1.91
C ALA A 76 18.76 -2.93 -2.40
N LEU A 77 17.75 -2.13 -2.06
CA LEU A 77 16.39 -2.32 -2.57
C LEU A 77 16.32 -2.22 -4.09
N LEU A 78 16.95 -1.22 -4.71
CA LEU A 78 16.96 -1.06 -6.17
C LEU A 78 17.61 -2.28 -6.86
N GLN A 79 18.71 -2.81 -6.33
CA GLN A 79 19.32 -4.04 -6.86
C GLN A 79 18.40 -5.26 -6.70
N VAL A 80 17.70 -5.40 -5.58
CA VAL A 80 16.74 -6.48 -5.36
C VAL A 80 15.58 -6.40 -6.33
N LEU A 81 14.98 -5.21 -6.52
CA LEU A 81 13.90 -5.01 -7.48
C LEU A 81 14.33 -5.37 -8.91
N GLN A 82 15.53 -4.98 -9.31
CA GLN A 82 16.08 -5.36 -10.60
C GLN A 82 16.34 -6.87 -10.72
N ALA A 83 16.85 -7.51 -9.66
CA ALA A 83 17.05 -8.97 -9.62
C ALA A 83 15.71 -9.75 -9.66
N GLN A 84 14.63 -9.16 -9.15
CA GLN A 84 13.26 -9.64 -9.29
C GLN A 84 12.67 -9.41 -10.70
N GLY A 85 13.41 -8.76 -11.60
CA GLY A 85 12.99 -8.49 -12.98
C GLY A 85 12.17 -7.21 -13.16
N HIS A 86 12.11 -6.33 -12.16
CA HIS A 86 11.47 -5.03 -12.30
C HIS A 86 12.34 -4.09 -13.14
N ALA A 87 11.70 -3.24 -13.94
CA ALA A 87 12.38 -2.15 -14.63
C ALA A 87 12.53 -0.97 -13.67
N ILE A 88 13.76 -0.50 -13.42
CA ILE A 88 13.99 0.70 -12.61
C ILE A 88 13.40 1.92 -13.32
N VAL A 89 12.61 2.70 -12.60
CA VAL A 89 11.91 3.89 -13.11
C VAL A 89 12.61 5.13 -12.55
N PRO A 90 12.96 6.13 -13.37
CA PRO A 90 13.57 7.37 -12.88
C PRO A 90 12.67 8.07 -11.84
N PRO A 91 13.23 8.64 -10.76
CA PRO A 91 12.43 9.25 -9.69
C PRO A 91 11.63 10.47 -10.14
N SER A 92 12.00 11.09 -11.27
CA SER A 92 11.27 12.19 -11.91
C SER A 92 10.07 11.74 -12.75
N GLU A 93 9.96 10.45 -13.11
CA GLU A 93 8.91 9.92 -13.99
C GLU A 93 7.58 9.69 -13.25
N ARG A 94 7.00 10.78 -12.73
CA ARG A 94 5.84 10.77 -11.82
C ARG A 94 4.48 10.91 -12.50
N ALA A 95 4.43 10.96 -13.82
CA ALA A 95 3.19 11.14 -14.58
C ALA A 95 2.14 10.06 -14.26
N GLY A 96 0.93 10.46 -13.90
CA GLY A 96 -0.16 9.56 -13.53
C GLY A 96 0.04 8.84 -12.18
N LEU A 97 1.01 9.26 -11.37
CA LEU A 97 1.17 8.80 -10.00
C LEU A 97 0.59 9.82 -9.02
N HIS A 98 0.24 9.35 -7.82
CA HIS A 98 -0.14 10.21 -6.70
C HIS A 98 0.95 11.28 -6.48
N PRO A 99 0.63 12.57 -6.25
CA PRO A 99 1.61 13.66 -6.23
C PRO A 99 2.76 13.48 -5.25
N LEU A 100 2.50 12.73 -4.18
CA LEU A 100 3.46 12.40 -3.12
C LEU A 100 4.34 11.15 -3.38
N VAL A 101 4.16 10.44 -4.50
CA VAL A 101 4.88 9.20 -4.79
C VAL A 101 6.12 9.46 -5.64
N ILE A 102 7.24 8.86 -5.22
CA ILE A 102 8.52 8.81 -5.94
C ILE A 102 8.69 7.39 -6.46
N PRO A 103 8.65 7.15 -7.78
CA PRO A 103 8.78 5.81 -8.33
C PRO A 103 10.18 5.24 -8.08
N LEU A 104 10.26 3.92 -7.94
CA LEU A 104 11.51 3.15 -7.83
C LEU A 104 11.63 2.17 -9.00
N ALA A 105 10.57 1.39 -9.23
CA ALA A 105 10.57 0.38 -10.28
C ALA A 105 9.15 0.01 -10.72
N ALA A 106 8.99 -0.40 -11.97
CA ALA A 106 7.76 -0.96 -12.51
C ALA A 106 7.83 -2.48 -12.50
N ALA A 107 6.82 -3.11 -11.91
CA ALA A 107 6.62 -4.55 -11.97
C ALA A 107 6.28 -4.98 -13.40
N PRO A 108 6.78 -6.13 -13.87
CA PRO A 108 6.40 -6.66 -15.16
C PRO A 108 4.88 -6.89 -15.17
N ALA A 109 4.21 -6.37 -16.20
CA ALA A 109 2.78 -6.62 -16.38
C ALA A 109 2.54 -8.14 -16.51
N PRO A 110 1.53 -8.70 -15.83
CA PRO A 110 1.18 -10.10 -16.03
C PRO A 110 0.82 -10.33 -17.51
N PRO A 111 1.22 -11.45 -18.12
CA PRO A 111 0.84 -11.75 -19.49
C PRO A 111 -0.69 -11.79 -19.58
N PRO A 112 -1.30 -11.14 -20.58
CA PRO A 112 -2.74 -11.16 -20.72
C PRO A 112 -3.23 -12.61 -20.90
N PRO A 113 -4.39 -12.98 -20.34
CA PRO A 113 -5.00 -14.25 -20.67
C PRO A 113 -5.25 -14.30 -22.19
N ALA A 114 -5.00 -15.46 -22.80
CA ALA A 114 -5.09 -15.64 -24.24
C ALA A 114 -6.45 -15.15 -24.77
N GLY A 115 -6.43 -14.11 -25.61
CA GLY A 115 -7.63 -13.52 -26.21
C GLY A 115 -8.16 -12.23 -25.56
N ALA A 116 -7.55 -11.71 -24.48
CA ALA A 116 -7.92 -10.42 -23.90
C ALA A 116 -6.83 -9.36 -24.14
N SER A 117 -7.18 -8.28 -24.85
CA SER A 117 -6.37 -7.05 -24.86
C SER A 117 -6.76 -6.21 -23.65
N VAL A 118 -6.11 -6.46 -22.52
CA VAL A 118 -6.03 -5.48 -21.44
C VAL A 118 -4.54 -5.30 -21.16
N VAL A 119 -3.98 -4.23 -21.74
CA VAL A 119 -2.73 -3.65 -21.24
C VAL A 119 -3.08 -3.12 -19.85
N GLY A 120 -2.94 -3.97 -18.83
CA GLY A 120 -2.93 -3.46 -17.47
C GLY A 120 -1.66 -2.66 -17.31
N ASP A 121 -1.77 -1.38 -16.94
CA ASP A 121 -0.60 -0.56 -16.68
C ASP A 121 0.26 -1.20 -15.60
N ALA A 122 1.58 -1.22 -15.86
CA ALA A 122 2.56 -1.80 -14.96
C ALA A 122 2.41 -1.19 -13.56
N VAL A 123 2.40 -2.06 -12.54
CA VAL A 123 2.34 -1.62 -11.14
C VAL A 123 3.67 -0.97 -10.78
N VAL A 124 3.65 0.30 -10.43
CA VAL A 124 4.82 1.05 -9.99
C VAL A 124 4.98 0.88 -8.49
N LEU A 125 6.16 0.42 -8.07
CA LEU A 125 6.62 0.47 -6.69
C LEU A 125 7.32 1.81 -6.48
N GLY A 126 7.07 2.44 -5.34
CA GLY A 126 7.59 3.77 -5.03
C GLY A 126 7.76 4.01 -3.54
N LEU A 127 8.33 5.15 -3.21
CA LEU A 127 8.33 5.74 -1.87
C LEU A 127 7.24 6.81 -1.81
N LEU A 128 6.42 6.80 -0.76
CA LEU A 128 5.50 7.91 -0.49
C LEU A 128 6.19 8.93 0.41
N ARG A 129 6.35 10.16 -0.04
CA ARG A 129 6.86 11.27 0.75
C ARG A 129 5.69 12.04 1.35
N TRP A 130 5.44 11.88 2.65
CA TRP A 130 4.39 12.67 3.33
C TRP A 130 4.62 14.17 3.16
N ALA A 131 3.55 14.97 3.20
CA ALA A 131 3.65 16.43 3.10
C ALA A 131 4.53 17.01 4.21
N ASP A 132 4.39 16.49 5.42
CA ASP A 132 5.24 16.76 6.59
C ASP A 132 5.82 15.44 7.13
N PRO A 133 6.99 15.00 6.64
CA PRO A 133 7.62 13.76 7.07
C PRO A 133 7.88 13.71 8.59
N GLY A 134 8.05 14.86 9.24
CA GLY A 134 8.31 14.97 10.68
C GLY A 134 7.13 14.51 11.55
N ARG A 135 5.91 14.59 11.03
CA ARG A 135 4.69 14.09 11.71
C ARG A 135 4.52 12.58 11.62
N HIS A 136 5.20 11.92 10.69
CA HIS A 136 5.08 10.48 10.44
C HIS A 136 6.35 9.73 10.85
N LYS A 137 6.83 9.97 12.09
CA LYS A 137 8.01 9.27 12.64
C LYS A 137 7.81 7.75 12.58
N GLY A 138 8.81 7.03 12.05
CA GLY A 138 8.75 5.58 11.84
C GLY A 138 8.08 5.15 10.54
N MET A 139 7.52 6.08 9.76
CA MET A 139 6.94 5.82 8.44
C MET A 139 7.03 7.07 7.56
N ALA A 140 8.20 7.72 7.53
CA ALA A 140 8.40 8.96 6.78
C ALA A 140 8.44 8.74 5.25
N LEU A 141 8.96 7.58 4.83
CA LEU A 141 9.07 7.14 3.44
C LEU A 141 8.63 5.67 3.30
N PRO A 142 7.34 5.36 3.48
CA PRO A 142 6.86 3.99 3.31
C PRO A 142 6.98 3.55 1.85
N VAL A 143 7.17 2.24 1.68
CA VAL A 143 7.16 1.62 0.36
C VAL A 143 5.72 1.35 -0.04
N VAL A 144 5.33 1.85 -1.21
CA VAL A 144 3.96 1.78 -1.73
C VAL A 144 3.94 1.19 -3.14
N ALA A 145 2.75 0.77 -3.58
CA ALA A 145 2.48 0.38 -4.95
C ALA A 145 1.23 1.08 -5.48
N MET A 146 1.26 1.48 -6.74
CA MET A 146 0.08 1.91 -7.51
C MET A 146 0.30 1.68 -9.00
N SER A 147 -0.78 1.51 -9.77
CA SER A 147 -0.71 1.60 -11.23
C SER A 147 -0.82 3.06 -11.66
N ARG A 148 -0.22 3.43 -12.81
CA ARG A 148 -0.42 4.77 -13.36
C ARG A 148 -1.92 5.00 -13.65
N GLY A 149 -2.42 6.19 -13.36
CA GLY A 149 -3.85 6.53 -13.47
C GLY A 149 -4.76 5.91 -12.41
N ALA A 150 -4.24 5.04 -11.53
CA ALA A 150 -5.02 4.50 -10.43
C ALA A 150 -5.31 5.58 -9.39
N ARG A 151 -6.45 5.45 -8.72
CA ARG A 151 -6.93 6.37 -7.68
C ARG A 151 -6.40 6.02 -6.29
N GLY A 152 -6.13 4.74 -6.05
CA GLY A 152 -5.62 4.23 -4.77
C GLY A 152 -4.10 4.02 -4.78
N VAL A 153 -3.51 4.19 -3.60
CA VAL A 153 -2.13 3.85 -3.28
C VAL A 153 -2.16 2.72 -2.26
N ARG A 154 -1.39 1.65 -2.47
CA ARG A 154 -1.33 0.50 -1.57
C ARG A 154 -0.03 0.53 -0.77
N LEU A 155 -0.13 0.51 0.55
CA LEU A 155 1.02 0.35 1.44
C LEU A 155 1.59 -1.08 1.34
N LEU A 156 2.89 -1.19 1.09
CA LEU A 156 3.61 -2.47 1.08
C LEU A 156 4.37 -2.69 2.38
N ALA A 157 5.07 -1.66 2.87
CA ALA A 157 5.86 -1.68 4.10
C ALA A 157 6.07 -0.27 4.63
N ARG A 158 6.37 -0.12 5.92
CA ARG A 158 6.48 1.20 6.56
C ARG A 158 7.82 1.88 6.29
N SER A 159 8.81 1.11 5.85
CA SER A 159 10.12 1.60 5.44
C SER A 159 10.75 0.68 4.39
N VAL A 160 11.85 1.16 3.79
CA VAL A 160 12.72 0.38 2.92
C VAL A 160 13.29 -0.84 3.66
N ASP A 161 13.69 -0.67 4.92
CA ASP A 161 14.22 -1.74 5.78
C ASP A 161 13.22 -2.88 5.94
N GLU A 162 11.97 -2.57 6.29
CA GLU A 162 10.91 -3.58 6.46
C GLU A 162 10.60 -4.29 5.13
N TYR A 163 10.54 -3.55 4.03
CA TYR A 163 10.29 -4.14 2.72
C TYR A 163 11.42 -5.09 2.31
N LEU A 164 12.67 -4.63 2.44
CA LEU A 164 13.85 -5.41 2.08
C LEU A 164 13.97 -6.67 2.94
N HIS A 165 13.81 -6.55 4.27
CA HIS A 165 13.84 -7.71 5.17
C HIS A 165 12.81 -8.75 4.75
N ARG A 166 11.57 -8.33 4.48
CA ARG A 166 10.50 -9.23 4.03
C ARG A 166 10.90 -9.97 2.76
N VAL A 167 11.36 -9.26 1.74
CA VAL A 167 11.71 -9.89 0.44
C VAL A 167 12.83 -10.91 0.61
N LEU A 168 13.86 -10.61 1.41
CA LEU A 168 14.96 -11.54 1.67
C LEU A 168 14.50 -12.76 2.48
N ALA A 169 13.63 -12.57 3.47
CA ALA A 169 13.08 -13.66 4.27
C ALA A 169 12.12 -14.54 3.46
N GLU A 170 11.31 -13.95 2.57
CA GLU A 170 10.40 -14.68 1.67
C GLU A 170 11.19 -15.54 0.67
N GLU A 171 12.30 -15.02 0.13
CA GLU A 171 13.20 -15.79 -0.72
C GLU A 171 13.79 -17.00 0.04
N GLU A 172 14.29 -16.78 1.25
CA GLU A 172 14.86 -17.86 2.07
C GLU A 172 13.82 -18.93 2.44
N ASP A 173 12.62 -18.51 2.87
CA ASP A 173 11.55 -19.44 3.22
C ASP A 173 11.10 -20.28 2.01
N ALA A 174 11.05 -19.66 0.82
CA ALA A 174 10.72 -20.34 -0.42
C ALA A 174 11.84 -21.26 -0.93
N ALA A 175 13.11 -20.86 -0.78
CA ALA A 175 14.26 -21.65 -1.20
C ALA A 175 14.52 -22.84 -0.27
N GLY A 176 14.16 -22.73 1.01
CA GLY A 176 14.43 -23.72 2.05
C GLY A 176 15.90 -23.71 2.51
N ALA A 177 16.20 -24.57 3.49
CA ALA A 177 17.53 -24.65 4.10
C ALA A 177 18.62 -24.92 3.06
N GLY A 178 19.61 -24.04 2.98
CA GLY A 178 20.73 -24.13 2.03
C GLY A 178 20.39 -23.84 0.57
N GLY A 179 19.16 -23.38 0.28
CA GLY A 179 18.74 -23.00 -1.06
C GLY A 179 19.41 -21.72 -1.58
N PRO A 180 19.41 -21.50 -2.91
CA PRO A 180 19.97 -20.30 -3.51
C PRO A 180 19.15 -19.06 -3.12
N THR A 181 19.84 -17.97 -2.81
CA THR A 181 19.25 -16.69 -2.38
C THR A 181 19.82 -15.51 -3.20
N PRO A 182 19.56 -15.46 -4.52
CA PRO A 182 20.09 -14.43 -5.41
C PRO A 182 19.63 -13.00 -5.06
N LEU A 183 18.46 -12.80 -4.45
CA LEU A 183 18.04 -11.48 -3.97
C LEU A 183 18.92 -11.04 -2.78
N ALA A 184 19.24 -11.95 -1.86
CA ALA A 184 20.20 -11.67 -0.80
C ALA A 184 21.62 -11.40 -1.34
N ASP A 185 22.04 -12.08 -2.41
CA ASP A 185 23.31 -11.79 -3.11
C ASP A 185 23.29 -10.38 -3.70
N ALA A 186 22.22 -10.01 -4.39
CA ALA A 186 22.05 -8.69 -5.02
C ALA A 186 22.02 -7.55 -4.00
N ALA A 187 21.29 -7.70 -2.90
CA ALA A 187 21.26 -6.74 -1.80
C ALA A 187 22.65 -6.55 -1.19
N SER A 188 23.33 -7.67 -0.88
CA SER A 188 24.65 -7.64 -0.24
C SER A 188 25.72 -7.02 -1.14
N ALA A 189 25.63 -7.20 -2.46
CA ALA A 189 26.55 -6.58 -3.40
C ALA A 189 26.46 -5.04 -3.40
N ALA A 190 25.29 -4.47 -3.12
CA ALA A 190 25.09 -3.02 -3.06
C ALA A 190 25.50 -2.42 -1.71
N SER A 191 25.20 -3.09 -0.60
CA SER A 191 25.41 -2.53 0.75
C SER A 191 25.71 -3.62 1.79
N PRO A 192 26.90 -4.25 1.74
CA PRO A 192 27.18 -5.46 2.53
C PRO A 192 26.97 -5.29 4.03
N ALA A 193 27.51 -4.20 4.60
CA ALA A 193 27.44 -3.96 6.05
C ALA A 193 26.01 -3.65 6.53
N ALA A 194 25.30 -2.77 5.81
CA ALA A 194 23.93 -2.40 6.17
C ALA A 194 22.95 -3.58 6.01
N VAL A 195 23.12 -4.40 4.96
CA VAL A 195 22.31 -5.59 4.75
C VAL A 195 22.58 -6.64 5.84
N ALA A 196 23.85 -6.83 6.23
CA ALA A 196 24.20 -7.75 7.32
C ALA A 196 23.63 -7.33 8.68
N GLU A 197 23.48 -6.02 8.93
CA GLU A 197 22.81 -5.48 10.12
C GLU A 197 21.29 -5.76 10.09
N LEU A 198 20.66 -5.63 8.91
CA LEU A 198 19.23 -5.85 8.72
C LEU A 198 18.85 -7.35 8.78
N TYR A 199 19.53 -8.19 8.01
CA TYR A 199 19.14 -9.57 7.75
C TYR A 199 20.36 -10.49 7.62
N SER A 200 20.30 -11.64 8.31
CA SER A 200 21.33 -12.67 8.22
C SER A 200 20.75 -13.94 7.60
N ARG A 201 21.48 -14.54 6.64
CA ARG A 201 21.06 -15.82 6.03
C ARG A 201 20.87 -16.91 7.08
N GLY A 202 19.88 -17.75 6.86
CA GLY A 202 19.37 -18.75 7.79
C GLY A 202 18.56 -18.17 8.95
N ALA A 203 18.21 -16.88 8.96
CA ALA A 203 17.45 -16.28 10.05
C ALA A 203 16.02 -16.84 10.16
N VAL A 204 15.40 -17.18 9.03
CA VAL A 204 14.06 -17.79 9.01
C VAL A 204 14.13 -19.18 9.64
N GLU A 205 15.09 -20.01 9.21
CA GLU A 205 15.31 -21.34 9.76
C GLU A 205 15.63 -21.30 11.26
N ARG A 206 16.62 -20.49 11.68
CA ARG A 206 17.02 -20.35 13.09
C ARG A 206 15.88 -19.88 14.00
N SER A 207 14.91 -19.16 13.46
CA SER A 207 13.75 -18.72 14.24
C SER A 207 12.73 -19.84 14.53
N GLY A 208 12.76 -20.94 13.75
CA GLY A 208 11.73 -21.99 13.79
C GLY A 208 10.35 -21.53 13.30
N LEU A 209 10.27 -20.39 12.62
CA LEU A 209 9.03 -19.76 12.14
C LEU A 209 8.87 -19.81 10.61
N GLY A 210 9.54 -20.71 9.90
CA GLY A 210 9.34 -20.90 8.46
C GLY A 210 8.02 -21.59 8.08
N GLY A 211 7.79 -21.74 6.78
CA GLY A 211 6.66 -22.46 6.18
C GLY A 211 5.30 -21.96 6.67
N ALA A 212 4.50 -22.84 7.27
CA ALA A 212 3.15 -22.48 7.75
C ALA A 212 3.13 -21.37 8.81
N LYS A 213 4.27 -21.11 9.48
CA LYS A 213 4.41 -20.07 10.51
C LYS A 213 5.07 -18.80 9.99
N PHE A 214 5.39 -18.70 8.69
CA PHE A 214 6.16 -17.60 8.13
C PHE A 214 5.55 -16.21 8.37
N LYS A 215 4.22 -16.08 8.35
CA LYS A 215 3.54 -14.82 8.71
C LYS A 215 3.88 -14.34 10.13
N LEU A 216 4.08 -15.28 11.06
CA LEU A 216 4.50 -14.97 12.44
C LEU A 216 5.98 -14.55 12.50
N TYR A 217 6.84 -15.10 11.62
CA TYR A 217 8.20 -14.60 11.45
C TYR A 217 8.18 -13.11 11.07
N LEU A 218 7.42 -12.76 10.02
CA LEU A 218 7.34 -11.38 9.54
C LEU A 218 6.95 -10.42 10.65
N VAL A 219 5.83 -10.67 11.32
CA VAL A 219 5.31 -9.82 12.42
C VAL A 219 6.30 -9.71 13.59
N LYS A 220 7.05 -10.77 13.91
CA LYS A 220 7.95 -10.78 15.07
C LYS A 220 9.36 -10.30 14.78
N LYS A 221 9.83 -10.39 13.53
CA LYS A 221 11.25 -10.25 13.18
C LYS A 221 11.52 -9.25 12.07
N ALA A 222 10.60 -9.06 11.12
CA ALA A 222 10.84 -8.21 9.95
C ALA A 222 10.10 -6.87 10.03
N GLY A 223 8.81 -6.90 10.42
CA GLY A 223 7.99 -5.70 10.45
C GLY A 223 6.50 -5.99 10.44
N MET A 224 5.72 -4.93 10.37
CA MET A 224 4.27 -4.99 10.27
C MET A 224 3.83 -4.71 8.84
N TYR A 225 3.05 -5.61 8.25
CA TYR A 225 2.58 -5.48 6.86
C TYR A 225 1.05 -5.55 6.79
N PRO A 226 0.40 -4.67 6.00
CA PRO A 226 -1.04 -4.68 5.81
C PRO A 226 -1.60 -6.05 5.41
N ASP A 227 -1.07 -6.62 4.34
CA ASP A 227 -1.52 -7.89 3.77
C ASP A 227 -1.30 -9.09 4.73
N VAL A 228 -0.20 -9.08 5.49
CA VAL A 228 0.06 -10.10 6.52
C VAL A 228 -0.97 -10.00 7.65
N SER A 229 -1.29 -8.78 8.11
CA SER A 229 -2.27 -8.53 9.15
C SER A 229 -3.69 -8.95 8.72
N GLU A 230 -4.06 -8.63 7.48
CA GLU A 230 -5.31 -9.09 6.87
C GLU A 230 -5.33 -10.63 6.75
N ALA A 231 -4.25 -11.23 6.27
CA ALA A 231 -4.18 -12.68 6.05
C ALA A 231 -4.19 -13.49 7.36
N LEU A 232 -3.73 -12.91 8.48
CA LEU A 232 -3.87 -13.51 9.81
C LEU A 232 -5.34 -13.53 10.23
N SER A 233 -6.03 -12.39 10.10
CA SER A 233 -7.46 -12.25 10.43
C SER A 233 -8.33 -13.20 9.58
N LEU A 234 -8.11 -13.20 8.26
CA LEU A 234 -8.78 -14.11 7.32
C LEU A 234 -8.47 -15.59 7.61
N GLY A 235 -7.26 -15.89 8.10
CA GLY A 235 -6.88 -17.24 8.51
C GLY A 235 -7.68 -17.76 9.70
N HIS A 236 -7.97 -16.92 10.70
CA HIS A 236 -8.87 -17.27 11.80
C HIS A 236 -10.30 -17.47 11.31
N LEU A 237 -10.79 -16.56 10.46
CA LEU A 237 -12.13 -16.64 9.89
C LEU A 237 -12.32 -17.94 9.09
N ALA A 238 -11.32 -18.34 8.29
CA ALA A 238 -11.35 -19.58 7.51
C ALA A 238 -11.43 -20.85 8.38
N ARG A 239 -10.99 -20.79 9.64
CA ARG A 239 -11.12 -21.88 10.63
C ARG A 239 -12.43 -21.83 11.42
N GLY A 240 -13.32 -20.88 11.11
CA GLY A 240 -14.56 -20.64 11.86
C GLY A 240 -14.36 -19.90 13.19
N ASP A 241 -13.14 -19.43 13.47
CA ASP A 241 -12.82 -18.68 14.68
C ASP A 241 -13.05 -17.18 14.46
N VAL A 242 -14.32 -16.80 14.51
CA VAL A 242 -14.75 -15.40 14.26
C VAL A 242 -14.18 -14.46 15.31
N THR A 243 -14.17 -14.86 16.60
CA THR A 243 -13.67 -14.01 17.68
C THR A 243 -12.21 -13.64 17.47
N SER A 244 -11.34 -14.61 17.19
CA SER A 244 -9.93 -14.30 16.94
C SER A 244 -9.72 -13.52 15.64
N ALA A 245 -10.57 -13.72 14.63
CA ALA A 245 -10.52 -12.92 13.40
C ALA A 245 -10.79 -11.43 13.68
N LEU A 246 -11.79 -11.13 14.50
CA LEU A 246 -12.12 -9.75 14.89
C LEU A 246 -11.03 -9.14 15.79
N VAL A 247 -10.52 -9.91 16.76
CA VAL A 247 -9.39 -9.44 17.61
C VAL A 247 -8.15 -9.13 16.77
N ALA A 248 -7.85 -9.95 15.75
CA ALA A 248 -6.74 -9.69 14.84
C ALA A 248 -6.96 -8.43 13.97
N ALA A 249 -8.21 -8.17 13.55
CA ALA A 249 -8.57 -6.96 12.82
C ALA A 249 -8.49 -5.70 13.69
N GLU A 250 -8.94 -5.76 14.95
CA GLU A 250 -8.78 -4.68 15.93
C GLU A 250 -7.31 -4.41 16.25
N TRP A 251 -6.51 -5.47 16.35
CA TRP A 251 -5.06 -5.33 16.50
C TRP A 251 -4.44 -4.62 15.29
N TYR A 252 -4.87 -4.94 14.06
CA TYR A 252 -4.42 -4.27 12.84
C TYR A 252 -4.75 -2.76 12.81
N MET A 253 -5.90 -2.35 13.35
CA MET A 253 -6.33 -0.94 13.42
C MET A 253 -5.53 -0.07 14.40
N ARG A 254 -4.67 -0.63 15.26
CA ARG A 254 -3.95 0.18 16.25
C ARG A 254 -3.13 1.28 15.57
N ASN A 255 -3.35 2.52 16.01
CA ASN A 255 -2.80 3.73 15.40
C ASN A 255 -1.26 3.75 15.26
N ASN A 256 -0.53 2.95 16.03
CA ASN A 256 0.93 2.87 15.96
C ASN A 256 1.44 1.92 14.87
N HIS A 257 0.59 1.09 14.27
CA HIS A 257 1.01 0.19 13.20
C HIS A 257 1.12 0.94 11.88
N PHE A 258 0.05 1.62 11.45
CA PHE A 258 -0.02 2.28 10.14
C PHE A 258 -0.65 3.68 10.24
N PRO A 259 0.02 4.64 10.93
CA PRO A 259 -0.56 5.96 11.17
C PRO A 259 -0.81 6.72 9.87
N GLY A 260 -2.02 7.25 9.69
CA GLY A 260 -2.42 7.99 8.49
C GLY A 260 -2.91 7.12 7.32
N TRP A 261 -3.10 5.81 7.52
CA TRP A 261 -3.70 4.92 6.53
C TRP A 261 -5.13 4.50 6.93
N GLY A 262 -6.06 4.58 5.98
CA GLY A 262 -7.46 4.17 6.15
C GLY A 262 -7.68 2.67 5.98
N ARG A 263 -6.82 1.95 5.22
CA ARG A 263 -6.97 0.52 4.94
C ARG A 263 -7.19 -0.37 6.19
N PRO A 264 -6.49 -0.18 7.32
CA PRO A 264 -6.74 -0.99 8.51
C PRO A 264 -8.19 -0.92 9.01
N TYR A 265 -8.78 0.27 8.97
CA TYR A 265 -10.15 0.51 9.36
C TYR A 265 -11.13 -0.05 8.33
N GLU A 266 -10.88 0.19 7.03
CA GLU A 266 -11.70 -0.36 5.95
C GLU A 266 -11.79 -1.88 6.02
N PHE A 267 -10.65 -2.57 6.16
CA PHE A 267 -10.62 -4.03 6.29
C PHE A 267 -11.38 -4.54 7.52
N ALA A 268 -11.24 -3.86 8.66
CA ALA A 268 -12.00 -4.23 9.85
C ALA A 268 -13.51 -4.05 9.63
N ALA A 269 -13.95 -2.97 8.97
CA ALA A 269 -15.34 -2.78 8.58
C ALA A 269 -15.85 -3.89 7.65
N GLU A 270 -15.04 -4.32 6.66
CA GLU A 270 -15.37 -5.46 5.77
C GLU A 270 -15.64 -6.76 6.57
N LEU A 271 -14.86 -6.99 7.64
CA LEU A 271 -15.06 -8.15 8.51
C LEU A 271 -16.33 -8.03 9.36
N TYR A 272 -16.61 -6.84 9.91
CA TYR A 272 -17.81 -6.59 10.70
C TYR A 272 -19.10 -6.66 9.88
N LYS A 273 -19.05 -6.34 8.59
CA LYS A 273 -20.22 -6.33 7.67
C LYS A 273 -21.09 -7.59 7.74
N LYS A 274 -20.51 -8.74 8.10
CA LYS A 274 -21.19 -10.03 8.12
C LYS A 274 -21.87 -10.37 9.45
N THR A 275 -21.51 -9.68 10.54
CA THR A 275 -21.87 -10.10 11.90
C THR A 275 -22.23 -8.95 12.84
N ARG A 276 -21.87 -7.71 12.50
CA ARG A 276 -21.86 -6.53 13.38
C ARG A 276 -22.08 -5.25 12.57
N GLU A 277 -23.33 -4.95 12.23
CA GLU A 277 -23.67 -3.86 11.30
C GLU A 277 -23.31 -2.47 11.86
N GLU A 278 -23.59 -2.20 13.14
CA GLU A 278 -23.31 -0.91 13.76
C GLU A 278 -21.80 -0.65 13.84
N GLU A 279 -21.01 -1.65 14.25
CA GLU A 279 -19.56 -1.55 14.29
C GLU A 279 -18.96 -1.44 12.88
N CYS A 280 -19.51 -2.15 11.89
CA CYS A 280 -19.13 -1.99 10.49
C CYS A 280 -19.28 -0.52 10.05
N ARG A 281 -20.45 0.08 10.30
CA ARG A 281 -20.74 1.47 9.98
C ARG A 281 -19.78 2.43 10.67
N ASP A 282 -19.58 2.28 11.97
CA ASP A 282 -18.78 3.23 12.75
C ASP A 282 -17.29 3.13 12.38
N VAL A 283 -16.77 1.93 12.13
CA VAL A 283 -15.39 1.72 11.69
C VAL A 283 -15.18 2.18 10.25
N ALA A 284 -16.15 1.99 9.34
CA ALA A 284 -16.07 2.54 7.99
C ALA A 284 -16.01 4.08 7.99
N ARG A 285 -16.72 4.73 8.93
CA ARG A 285 -16.60 6.20 9.13
C ARG A 285 -15.24 6.61 9.66
N LEU A 286 -14.56 5.79 10.46
CA LEU A 286 -13.16 6.02 10.83
C LEU A 286 -12.22 5.88 9.63
N ALA A 287 -12.44 4.91 8.76
CA ALA A 287 -11.68 4.73 7.53
C ALA A 287 -11.78 5.98 6.63
N LEU A 288 -12.98 6.51 6.45
CA LEU A 288 -13.25 7.71 5.65
C LEU A 288 -12.79 9.03 6.29
N ARG A 289 -12.29 9.01 7.54
CA ARG A 289 -11.57 10.14 8.15
C ARG A 289 -10.07 10.11 7.88
N SER A 290 -9.58 9.02 7.30
CA SER A 290 -8.21 8.92 6.78
C SER A 290 -8.21 9.28 5.28
N PRO A 291 -7.05 9.55 4.67
CA PRO A 291 -7.00 9.90 3.25
C PRO A 291 -7.61 8.81 2.36
N TRP A 292 -8.53 9.15 1.47
CA TRP A 292 -9.33 8.16 0.74
C TRP A 292 -8.52 7.39 -0.29
N TRP A 293 -7.43 7.96 -0.79
CA TRP A 293 -6.48 7.27 -1.66
C TRP A 293 -5.74 6.12 -0.95
N SER A 294 -5.82 6.03 0.38
CA SER A 294 -5.24 4.93 1.16
C SER A 294 -6.20 3.74 1.36
N LEU A 295 -7.44 3.87 0.89
CA LEU A 295 -8.46 2.82 0.90
C LEU A 295 -8.30 1.89 -0.30
N SER A 296 -8.89 0.71 -0.22
CA SER A 296 -9.01 -0.19 -1.37
C SER A 296 -10.12 0.25 -2.32
N CYS A 297 -11.24 0.74 -1.78
CA CYS A 297 -12.37 1.25 -2.54
C CYS A 297 -13.16 2.28 -1.72
N TYR A 298 -13.22 3.50 -2.26
CA TYR A 298 -13.97 4.59 -1.65
C TYR A 298 -15.48 4.28 -1.60
N GLU A 299 -16.05 3.81 -2.71
CA GLU A 299 -17.49 3.57 -2.85
C GLU A 299 -17.98 2.49 -1.88
N GLU A 300 -17.23 1.41 -1.72
CA GLU A 300 -17.52 0.36 -0.74
C GLU A 300 -17.43 0.88 0.69
N SER A 301 -16.44 1.73 0.99
CA SER A 301 -16.29 2.36 2.31
C SER A 301 -17.48 3.29 2.64
N VAL A 302 -17.93 4.10 1.67
CA VAL A 302 -19.14 4.96 1.81
C VAL A 302 -20.39 4.12 2.04
N SER A 303 -20.53 3.02 1.29
CA SER A 303 -21.64 2.08 1.45
C SER A 303 -21.66 1.46 2.85
N MET A 304 -20.52 0.96 3.35
CA MET A 304 -20.40 0.41 4.70
C MET A 304 -20.68 1.47 5.77
N ALA A 305 -20.25 2.71 5.56
CA ALA A 305 -20.49 3.84 6.47
C ALA A 305 -21.95 4.33 6.49
N GLN A 306 -22.80 3.78 5.61
CA GLN A 306 -24.19 4.19 5.40
C GLN A 306 -24.31 5.69 5.12
N LEU A 307 -23.41 6.19 4.28
CA LEU A 307 -23.40 7.58 3.82
C LEU A 307 -23.89 7.62 2.36
N SER A 308 -24.44 8.77 1.98
CA SER A 308 -24.95 9.04 0.64
C SER A 308 -24.66 10.50 0.30
N GLY A 309 -24.59 10.80 -0.99
CA GLY A 309 -24.35 12.16 -1.48
C GLY A 309 -23.11 12.24 -2.35
N THR A 310 -22.70 13.47 -2.63
CA THR A 310 -21.43 13.73 -3.33
C THR A 310 -20.24 13.49 -2.40
N PRO A 311 -19.03 13.31 -2.95
CA PRO A 311 -17.82 13.19 -2.13
C PRO A 311 -17.64 14.35 -1.14
N GLU A 312 -17.94 15.58 -1.54
CA GLU A 312 -17.87 16.77 -0.68
C GLU A 312 -18.88 16.69 0.47
N GLU A 313 -20.11 16.20 0.21
CA GLU A 313 -21.12 15.98 1.25
C GLU A 313 -20.68 14.90 2.24
N VAL A 314 -20.08 13.81 1.77
CA VAL A 314 -19.51 12.76 2.63
C VAL A 314 -18.44 13.35 3.55
N ARG A 315 -17.54 14.17 3.00
CA ARG A 315 -16.48 14.84 3.76
C ARG A 315 -17.07 15.79 4.81
N TRP A 316 -18.07 16.56 4.43
CA TRP A 316 -18.79 17.45 5.35
C TRP A 316 -19.43 16.67 6.49
N VAL A 317 -20.17 15.59 6.22
CA VAL A 317 -20.86 14.79 7.24
C VAL A 317 -19.89 14.17 8.26
N LEU A 318 -18.66 13.88 7.84
CA LEU A 318 -17.61 13.32 8.70
C LEU A 318 -16.78 14.39 9.43
N SER A 319 -16.94 15.66 9.08
CA SER A 319 -16.22 16.77 9.69
C SER A 319 -16.60 17.00 11.16
N GLU A 320 -15.68 17.60 11.90
CA GLU A 320 -15.91 18.04 13.28
C GLU A 320 -17.01 19.11 13.40
N GLU A 321 -17.25 19.86 12.32
CA GLU A 321 -18.30 20.86 12.25
C GLU A 321 -19.69 20.20 12.19
N ALA A 322 -19.90 19.26 11.26
CA ALA A 322 -21.16 18.51 11.19
C ALA A 322 -21.40 17.65 12.44
N ALA A 323 -20.33 17.15 13.09
CA ALA A 323 -20.44 16.46 14.39
C ALA A 323 -20.95 17.39 15.50
N ALA A 324 -20.49 18.64 15.55
CA ALA A 324 -20.96 19.62 16.53
C ALA A 324 -22.39 20.07 16.29
N GLN A 325 -22.80 20.26 15.04
CA GLN A 325 -24.17 20.60 14.68
C GLN A 325 -25.16 19.50 15.10
N ARG A 326 -24.81 18.22 14.90
CA ARG A 326 -25.67 17.09 15.29
C ARG A 326 -25.85 16.91 16.78
N THR A 327 -24.80 17.14 17.57
CA THR A 327 -24.82 16.88 19.03
C THR A 327 -25.42 18.04 19.83
N GLY A 328 -25.87 19.12 19.19
CA GLY A 328 -26.41 20.29 19.88
C GLY A 328 -25.38 20.99 20.77
N ALA A 329 -24.09 20.66 20.63
CA ALA A 329 -22.98 21.26 21.39
C ALA A 329 -22.77 22.77 21.09
N VAL A 330 -23.61 23.35 20.22
CA VAL A 330 -23.74 24.78 19.96
C VAL A 330 -24.62 25.44 21.05
N THR A 331 -24.36 25.14 22.33
CA THR A 331 -24.96 25.86 23.46
C THR A 331 -23.90 26.76 24.08
N GLY A 332 -23.71 27.97 23.55
CA GLY A 332 -23.13 29.18 24.18
C GLY A 332 -21.81 29.15 25.00
N LEU A 333 -21.23 27.98 25.30
CA LEU A 333 -20.13 27.77 26.25
C LEU A 333 -18.97 26.95 25.62
N ASN A 334 -19.12 26.46 24.40
CA ASN A 334 -18.08 25.75 23.67
C ASN A 334 -17.39 26.72 22.70
N TYR A 335 -16.53 27.60 23.22
CA TYR A 335 -15.59 28.33 22.37
C TYR A 335 -14.70 27.30 21.67
N ARG A 336 -14.88 27.14 20.37
CA ARG A 336 -13.90 26.45 19.52
C ARG A 336 -13.01 27.51 18.93
N GLU A 337 -11.70 27.34 19.09
CA GLU A 337 -10.76 28.15 18.33
C GLU A 337 -11.07 27.99 16.84
N PRO A 338 -11.15 29.11 16.09
CA PRO A 338 -11.35 29.04 14.66
C PRO A 338 -10.23 28.21 14.03
N VAL A 339 -10.59 27.36 13.06
CA VAL A 339 -9.61 26.56 12.31
C VAL A 339 -8.54 27.51 11.76
N SER A 340 -7.29 27.28 12.13
CA SER A 340 -6.22 28.17 11.68
C SER A 340 -6.11 28.14 10.15
N PRO A 341 -5.68 29.24 9.50
CA PRO A 341 -5.48 29.26 8.04
C PRO A 341 -4.57 28.13 7.55
N VAL A 342 -3.56 27.76 8.35
CA VAL A 342 -2.65 26.64 8.07
C VAL A 342 -3.40 25.30 8.03
N MET A 343 -4.24 25.01 9.03
CA MET A 343 -5.01 23.76 9.07
C MET A 343 -6.08 23.72 7.98
N ALA A 344 -6.69 24.85 7.65
CA ALA A 344 -7.62 24.96 6.53
C ALA A 344 -6.92 24.66 5.19
N ALA A 345 -5.72 25.20 4.98
CA ALA A 345 -4.93 24.94 3.77
C ALA A 345 -4.47 23.47 3.66
N VAL A 346 -4.05 22.84 4.76
CA VAL A 346 -3.76 21.39 4.77
C VAL A 346 -5.02 20.58 4.43
N SER A 347 -6.16 20.93 5.03
CA SER A 347 -7.45 20.28 4.73
C SER A 347 -7.88 20.49 3.28
N GLU A 348 -7.57 21.62 2.66
CA GLU A 348 -7.83 21.84 1.23
C GLU A 348 -7.00 20.89 0.35
N ALA A 349 -5.71 20.75 0.65
CA ALA A 349 -4.82 19.82 -0.05
C ALA A 349 -5.29 18.35 0.09
N GLU A 350 -5.64 17.92 1.30
CA GLU A 350 -6.19 16.59 1.56
C GLU A 350 -7.51 16.37 0.81
N GLY A 351 -8.38 17.39 0.82
CA GLY A 351 -9.66 17.36 0.10
C GLY A 351 -9.48 17.16 -1.41
N ALA A 352 -8.54 17.86 -2.02
CA ALA A 352 -8.27 17.71 -3.45
C ALA A 352 -7.80 16.29 -3.81
N LEU A 353 -6.97 15.66 -2.97
CA LEU A 353 -6.54 14.27 -3.16
C LEU A 353 -7.69 13.28 -2.94
N ASP A 354 -8.54 13.53 -1.93
CA ASP A 354 -9.74 12.74 -1.65
C ASP A 354 -10.73 12.79 -2.83
N MET A 355 -10.90 13.94 -3.49
CA MET A 355 -11.77 14.04 -4.66
C MET A 355 -11.30 13.13 -5.80
N VAL A 356 -9.98 13.08 -6.06
CA VAL A 356 -9.40 12.14 -7.05
C VAL A 356 -9.66 10.69 -6.64
N ALA A 357 -9.48 10.36 -5.36
CA ALA A 357 -9.74 9.02 -4.84
C ALA A 357 -11.21 8.59 -5.02
N ALA A 358 -12.14 9.53 -4.81
CA ALA A 358 -13.58 9.36 -5.05
C ALA A 358 -13.99 9.44 -6.52
N GLY A 359 -13.04 9.63 -7.43
CA GLY A 359 -13.24 9.57 -8.87
C GLY A 359 -13.58 10.86 -9.57
N GLN A 360 -13.35 11.99 -8.91
CA GLN A 360 -13.43 13.31 -9.52
C GLN A 360 -12.04 13.77 -9.97
N GLY A 361 -11.84 13.85 -11.28
CA GLY A 361 -10.56 14.28 -11.87
C GLY A 361 -9.45 13.23 -11.78
N ASP A 362 -8.21 13.69 -11.86
CA ASP A 362 -6.99 12.88 -11.82
C ASP A 362 -5.88 13.58 -11.04
N TYR A 363 -4.83 12.82 -10.70
CA TYR A 363 -3.72 13.36 -9.92
C TYR A 363 -2.91 14.44 -10.62
N GLU A 364 -2.90 14.50 -11.95
CA GLU A 364 -2.18 15.53 -12.70
C GLU A 364 -2.87 16.88 -12.56
N SER A 365 -4.19 16.92 -12.75
CA SER A 365 -5.01 18.12 -12.53
C SER A 365 -5.01 18.58 -11.06
N ALA A 366 -4.82 17.66 -10.11
CA ALA A 366 -4.76 17.98 -8.68
C ALA A 366 -3.39 18.51 -8.21
N ARG A 367 -2.30 18.37 -8.99
CA ARG A 367 -0.94 18.74 -8.53
C ARG A 367 -0.83 20.19 -8.07
N GLU A 368 -1.20 21.14 -8.94
CA GLU A 368 -1.03 22.55 -8.62
C GLU A 368 -1.96 23.02 -7.49
N PRO A 369 -3.27 22.66 -7.45
CA PRO A 369 -4.11 22.94 -6.29
C PRO A 369 -3.54 22.44 -4.97
N VAL A 370 -3.02 21.19 -4.95
CA VAL A 370 -2.41 20.60 -3.75
C VAL A 370 -1.12 21.33 -3.38
N ALA A 371 -0.26 21.64 -4.35
CA ALA A 371 0.98 22.37 -4.11
C ALA A 371 0.72 23.79 -3.55
N ALA A 372 -0.21 24.53 -4.16
CA ALA A 372 -0.59 25.86 -3.70
C ALA A 372 -1.20 25.85 -2.29
N ALA A 373 -1.97 24.82 -1.96
CA ALA A 373 -2.52 24.64 -0.62
C ALA A 373 -1.41 24.33 0.42
N TYR A 374 -0.45 23.45 0.10
CA TYR A 374 0.70 23.22 0.96
C TYR A 374 1.60 24.44 1.14
N GLU A 375 1.79 25.25 0.10
CA GLU A 375 2.52 26.51 0.18
C GLU A 375 1.85 27.50 1.16
N ARG A 376 0.52 27.65 1.08
CA ARG A 376 -0.25 28.46 2.06
C ARG A 376 -0.18 27.90 3.48
N ALA A 377 -0.01 26.59 3.63
CA ALA A 377 0.21 25.95 4.92
C ALA A 377 1.66 26.10 5.46
N GLY A 378 2.57 26.75 4.72
CA GLY A 378 3.98 26.87 5.09
C GLY A 378 4.80 25.60 4.83
N LEU A 379 4.27 24.64 4.07
CA LEU A 379 4.95 23.40 3.67
C LEU A 379 5.60 23.56 2.29
N SER A 380 6.46 24.57 2.15
CA SER A 380 7.06 24.96 0.87
C SER A 380 7.85 23.82 0.20
N ASP A 381 8.55 22.99 0.99
CA ASP A 381 9.27 21.83 0.46
C ASP A 381 8.32 20.81 -0.20
N ALA A 382 7.12 20.63 0.37
CA ALA A 382 6.10 19.75 -0.21
C ALA A 382 5.55 20.32 -1.52
N ALA A 383 5.26 21.63 -1.54
CA ALA A 383 4.77 22.33 -2.72
C ALA A 383 5.79 22.27 -3.88
N ASN A 384 7.05 22.61 -3.60
CA ASN A 384 8.15 22.56 -4.58
C ASN A 384 8.36 21.14 -5.10
N PHE A 385 8.35 20.14 -4.21
CA PHE A 385 8.46 18.75 -4.58
C PHE A 385 7.34 18.31 -5.53
N ILE A 386 6.08 18.72 -5.29
CA ILE A 386 4.97 18.37 -6.18
C ILE A 386 5.14 19.04 -7.56
N ARG A 387 5.51 20.32 -7.58
CA ARG A 387 5.71 21.10 -8.81
C ARG A 387 6.90 20.63 -9.65
N ALA A 388 7.91 20.02 -9.03
CA ALA A 388 9.07 19.47 -9.75
C ALA A 388 8.73 18.28 -10.69
N ALA A 389 7.45 17.86 -10.79
CA ALA A 389 6.98 16.84 -11.72
C ALA A 389 6.14 17.41 -12.87
N SER A 390 5.78 18.69 -12.77
CA SER A 390 4.85 19.36 -13.68
C SER A 390 5.56 19.97 -14.88
#